data_AF-A0A4R9EP32-F1
#
_entry.id   AF-A0A4R9EP32-F1
#
_cell.length_a   1.000
_cell.length_b   1.000
_cell.length_c   1.000
_cell.angle_alpha   90.00
_cell.angle_beta   90.00
_cell.angle_gamma   90.00
#
_symmetry.space_group_name_H-M   'P 1'
#
loop_
_entity.id
_entity.type
_entity.pdbx_description
1 polymer ?
#
loop_
_entity_poly.entity_id
_entity_poly.type
_entity_poly.pdbx_seq_one_letter_code
_entity_poly.pdbx_strand_id
1 'polypeptide(L)' 'MSARQWAWPEAQLKPSERVLSFLRDNGTTGTTAATVGVLLGMRTDRARLLLDGMVRRKQARRTADLYWATPETDHDQPA' A
#
# COMPACT_ATOMS: atom_id res chain seq x y z
N MET A 1 -15.21 20.78 -27.19
CA MET A 1 -13.83 20.52 -26.69
C MET A 1 -13.95 19.52 -25.55
N SER A 2 -13.63 18.24 -25.79
CA SER A 2 -13.78 17.18 -24.78
C SER A 2 -12.53 17.14 -23.92
N ALA A 3 -12.66 17.47 -22.64
CA ALA A 3 -11.60 17.32 -21.65
C ALA A 3 -11.31 15.82 -21.51
N ARG A 4 -10.24 15.34 -22.15
CA ARG A 4 -9.66 14.04 -21.85
C ARG A 4 -9.22 14.10 -20.40
N GLN A 5 -10.07 13.62 -19.50
CA GLN A 5 -9.71 13.30 -18.12
C GLN A 5 -8.57 12.28 -18.22
N TRP A 6 -7.34 12.74 -18.03
CA TRP A 6 -6.22 11.89 -17.70
C TRP A 6 -6.51 11.29 -16.31
N ALA A 7 -7.33 10.24 -16.29
CA ALA A 7 -7.40 9.35 -15.16
C ALA A 7 -6.03 8.66 -15.11
N TRP A 8 -5.20 9.04 -14.14
CA TRP A 8 -4.01 8.28 -13.78
C TRP A 8 -4.44 6.82 -13.59
N PRO A 9 -3.73 5.82 -14.14
CA PRO A 9 -4.14 4.42 -14.05
C PRO A 9 -4.37 3.93 -12.61
N GLU A 10 -3.73 4.58 -11.64
CA GLU A 10 -3.87 4.32 -10.21
C GLU A 10 -5.18 4.82 -9.58
N ALA A 11 -5.92 5.72 -10.25
CA ALA A 11 -7.20 6.22 -9.75
C ALA A 11 -8.30 5.14 -9.77
N GLN A 12 -8.11 4.06 -10.53
CA GLN A 12 -9.02 2.92 -10.60
C GLN A 12 -8.68 1.80 -9.61
N LEU A 13 -7.53 1.88 -8.93
CA LEU A 13 -7.12 0.87 -7.95
C LEU A 13 -7.92 1.00 -6.67
N LYS A 14 -8.28 -0.13 -6.06
CA LYS A 14 -8.86 -0.15 -4.72
C LYS A 14 -7.86 0.45 -3.73
N PRO A 15 -8.32 1.11 -2.65
CA PRO A 15 -7.43 1.72 -1.67
C PRO A 15 -6.34 0.77 -1.13
N SER A 16 -6.66 -0.52 -0.94
CA SER A 16 -5.70 -1.53 -0.52
C SER A 16 -4.62 -1.85 -1.55
N GLU A 17 -4.95 -1.81 -2.84
CA GLU A 17 -4.00 -2.07 -3.94
C GLU A 17 -3.02 -0.90 -4.07
N ARG A 18 -3.53 0.33 -3.97
CA ARG A 18 -2.69 1.54 -3.94
C ARG A 18 -1.70 1.52 -2.78
N VAL A 19 -2.16 1.13 -1.59
CA VAL A 19 -1.28 0.99 -0.41
C VAL A 19 -0.25 -0.12 -0.61
N LEU A 20 -0.64 -1.26 -1.19
CA LEU A 20 0.29 -2.36 -1.42
C LEU A 20 1.39 -1.95 -2.41
N SER A 21 1.04 -1.27 -3.52
CA SER A 21 2.00 -0.72 -4.48
C SER A 21 2.95 0.25 -3.79
N PHE A 22 2.41 1.22 -3.05
CA PHE A 22 3.20 2.20 -2.30
C PHE A 22 4.15 1.53 -1.29
N LEU A 23 3.70 0.49 -0.60
CA LEU A 23 4.53 -0.28 0.34
C LEU A 23 5.65 -1.07 -0.37
N ARG A 24 5.44 -1.51 -1.61
CA ARG A 24 6.48 -2.17 -2.43
C ARG A 24 7.51 -1.16 -2.90
N ASP A 25 7.06 0.00 -3.39
CA ASP A 25 7.94 1.09 -3.83
C ASP A 25 8.79 1.65 -2.68
N ASN A 26 8.28 1.59 -1.45
CA ASN A 26 8.97 2.00 -0.22
C ASN A 26 9.51 0.80 0.59
N GLY A 27 9.71 -0.35 -0.06
CA GLY A 27 9.97 -1.65 0.58
C GLY A 27 11.25 -1.75 1.43
N THR A 28 12.17 -0.80 1.33
CA THR A 28 13.40 -0.76 2.16
C THR A 28 13.16 -0.03 3.48
N THR A 29 12.62 1.19 3.42
CA THR A 29 12.48 2.07 4.59
C THR A 29 11.22 1.74 5.40
N GLY A 30 10.19 1.21 4.74
CA GLY A 30 8.86 1.06 5.32
C GLY A 30 8.15 2.40 5.43
N THR A 31 6.88 2.37 5.83
CA THR A 31 6.06 3.58 5.93
C THR A 31 5.19 3.59 7.17
N THR A 32 4.64 4.75 7.50
CA THR A 32 3.74 4.93 8.65
C THR A 32 2.27 4.99 8.23
N ALA A 33 1.37 4.75 9.17
CA ALA A 33 -0.06 4.96 8.97
C ALA A 33 -0.40 6.43 8.65
N ALA A 34 0.38 7.40 9.13
CA ALA A 34 0.19 8.80 8.81
C ALA A 34 0.47 9.10 7.33
N THR A 35 1.58 8.56 6.80
CA THR A 35 1.92 8.66 5.38
C THR A 35 0.84 8.04 4.48
N VAL A 36 0.34 6.85 4.85
CA VAL A 36 -0.76 6.20 4.13
C VAL A 36 -2.07 6.99 4.23
N GLY A 37 -2.34 7.63 5.37
CA GLY A 37 -3.47 8.54 5.53
C GLY A 37 -3.43 9.70 4.54
N VAL A 38 -2.26 10.32 4.36
CA VAL A 38 -2.05 11.38 3.35
C VAL A 38 -2.25 10.84 1.93
N LEU A 39 -1.65 9.69 1.61
CA LEU A 39 -1.73 9.07 0.28
C LEU A 39 -3.19 8.81 -0.16
N LEU A 40 -4.03 8.33 0.76
CA LEU A 40 -5.41 7.97 0.46
C LEU A 40 -6.43 9.05 0.83
N GLY A 41 -5.99 10.20 1.36
CA GLY A 41 -6.90 11.25 1.84
C GLY A 41 -7.82 10.78 2.98
N MET A 42 -7.30 9.98 3.92
CA MET A 42 -8.07 9.48 5.07
C MET A 42 -7.38 9.71 6.42
N ARG A 43 -8.15 9.66 7.50
CA ARG A 43 -7.63 9.77 8.87
C ARG A 43 -6.59 8.69 9.17
N THR A 44 -5.56 9.04 9.93
CA THR A 44 -4.48 8.12 10.36
C THR A 44 -5.01 6.86 11.04
N ASP A 45 -6.02 6.96 11.91
CA ASP A 45 -6.63 5.79 12.57
C ASP A 45 -7.23 4.81 11.56
N ARG A 46 -7.85 5.33 10.49
CA ARG A 46 -8.45 4.51 9.43
C ARG A 46 -7.39 3.86 8.55
N ALA A 47 -6.32 4.60 8.24
CA ALA A 47 -5.16 4.06 7.54
C ALA A 47 -4.49 2.93 8.35
N ARG A 48 -4.39 3.11 9.68
CA ARG A 48 -3.87 2.08 10.59
C ARG A 48 -4.72 0.81 10.58
N LEU A 49 -6.04 0.93 10.66
CA LEU A 49 -6.95 -0.23 10.55
C LEU A 49 -6.80 -0.96 9.21
N LEU A 50 -6.65 -0.23 8.11
CA LEU A 50 -6.42 -0.81 6.79
C LEU A 50 -5.11 -1.59 6.76
N LEU A 51 -4.01 -0.98 7.23
CA LEU A 51 -2.68 -1.59 7.27
C LEU A 51 -2.63 -2.80 8.21
N ASP A 52 -3.21 -2.72 9.39
CA ASP A 52 -3.31 -3.85 10.32
C ASP A 52 -4.14 -4.99 9.72
N GLY A 53 -5.17 -4.67 8.94
CA GLY A 53 -5.89 -5.64 8.13
C GLY A 53 -5.00 -6.33 7.07
N MET A 54 -4.09 -5.60 6.43
CA MET A 54 -3.12 -6.16 5.49
C MET A 54 -2.09 -7.05 6.20
N VAL A 55 -1.67 -6.69 7.41
CA VAL A 55 -0.80 -7.54 8.25
C VAL A 55 -1.48 -8.87 8.60
N ARG A 56 -2.75 -8.82 9.02
CA ARG A 56 -3.54 -10.04 9.31
C ARG A 56 -3.68 -10.95 8.08
N ARG A 57 -3.74 -10.38 6.88
CA ARG A 57 -3.78 -11.10 5.60
C ARG A 57 -2.39 -11.49 5.07
N LYS A 58 -1.31 -11.24 5.82
CA LYS A 58 0.08 -11.49 5.42
C LYS A 58 0.55 -10.70 4.19
N GLN A 59 -0.17 -9.66 3.80
CA GLN A 59 0.17 -8.77 2.67
C GLN A 59 1.20 -7.71 3.06
N ALA A 60 1.28 -7.39 4.36
CA ALA A 60 2.25 -6.48 4.93
C ALA A 60 2.85 -7.08 6.21
N ARG A 61 4.01 -6.57 6.61
CA ARG A 61 4.61 -6.79 7.93
C ARG A 61 4.71 -5.47 8.68
N ARG A 62 4.59 -5.52 10.00
CA ARG A 62 4.70 -4.36 10.88
C ARG A 62 5.77 -4.60 11.94
N THR A 63 6.63 -3.61 12.13
CA THR A 63 7.62 -3.54 13.22
C THR A 63 7.57 -2.14 13.81
N ALA A 64 7.34 -2.03 15.13
CA ALA A 64 6.99 -0.75 15.77
C ALA A 64 5.86 -0.06 15.00
N ASP A 65 6.05 1.16 14.51
CA ASP A 65 5.04 1.92 13.74
C ASP A 65 5.29 1.95 12.22
N LEU A 66 6.22 1.13 11.75
CA LEU A 66 6.55 1.00 10.33
C LEU A 66 5.92 -0.24 9.71
N TYR A 67 5.48 -0.09 8.47
CA TYR A 67 4.84 -1.10 7.65
C TYR A 67 5.64 -1.30 6.36
N TRP A 68 5.81 -2.56 5.96
CA TRP A 68 6.43 -2.95 4.70
C TRP A 68 5.50 -3.91 3.97
N ALA A 69 5.56 -3.93 2.63
CA ALA A 69 4.97 -5.04 1.88
C ALA A 69 5.68 -6.34 2.30
N THR A 70 4.91 -7.41 2.47
CA THR A 70 5.53 -8.73 2.48
C THR A 70 6.07 -8.96 1.07
N PRO A 71 7.35 -9.33 0.90
CA PRO A 71 7.84 -9.74 -0.42
C PRO A 71 6.95 -10.86 -0.92
N GLU A 72 6.40 -10.72 -2.12
CA GLU A 72 5.85 -11.88 -2.81
C GLU A 72 7.00 -12.86 -2.91
N THR A 73 6.87 -14.03 -2.28
CA THR A 73 7.80 -15.12 -2.54
C THR A 73 7.64 -15.39 -4.03
N ASP A 74 8.58 -14.94 -4.86
CA ASP A 74 8.66 -15.35 -6.25
C ASP A 74 8.66 -16.89 -6.23
N HIS A 75 7.53 -17.49 -6.60
CA HIS A 75 7.41 -18.92 -6.86
C HIS A 75 7.74 -19.20 -8.34
N ASP A 76 8.73 -18.48 -8.88
CA ASP A 76 9.22 -18.67 -10.26
C ASP A 76 10.74 -18.44 -10.33
N GLN A 77 11.49 -19.24 -9.56
CA GLN A 77 12.87 -19.53 -9.90
C GLN A 77 12.94 -20.99 -10.33
N PRO A 78 12.94 -21.31 -11.64
CA PRO A 78 13.21 -22.67 -12.09
C PRO A 78 14.65 -23.04 -11.67
N ALA A 79 14.76 -24.24 -11.10
CA ALA A 79 16.02 -24.86 -10.71
C ALA A 79 16.95 -25.12 -11.91
#